data_AF-A0A4V1DX71-F1
#
_entry.id   AF-A0A4V1DX71-F1
#
_cell.length_a   1.000
_cell.length_b   1.000
_cell.length_c   1.000
_cell.angle_alpha   90.00
_cell.angle_beta   90.00
_cell.angle_gamma   90.00
#
_symmetry.space_group_name_H-M   'P 1'
#
loop_
_entity.id
_entity.type
_entity.pdbx_description
1 polymer ?
#
loop_
_entity_poly.entity_id
_entity_poly.type
_entity_poly.pdbx_seq_one_letter_code
_entity_poly.pdbx_strand_id
1 'polypeptide(L)'
;HRQIILPQLGAPGVSAHKVRSRSGFKVVYGPIRAIDLPAFLDAGFKATPKMRLKSFTTWERAVLIPGELVEALKYGFLPLLLFFLTDLATRSIAAGLYSVSAILAGIIAGAVLTPLLLPWLPGRPFSLKGMIPGVVAAAALPFFHHGVWNSWPGRLETAGWFLIVPAIATFLSMNFTGASTYTSLSGVKKEMRWAVPLQIGAGTAG
;
A
#
# COMPACT_ATOMS: atom_id res chain seq x y z
N HIS A 1 -18.59 -28.15 -23.21
CA HIS A 1 -19.11 -28.09 -21.82
C HIS A 1 -18.06 -28.25 -20.70
N ARG A 2 -16.75 -28.44 -20.96
CA ARG A 2 -15.70 -28.52 -19.91
C ARG A 2 -14.65 -27.40 -20.01
N GLN A 3 -15.12 -26.15 -20.01
CA GLN A 3 -14.26 -24.97 -20.05
C GLN A 3 -14.59 -24.05 -18.88
N ILE A 4 -13.55 -23.46 -18.28
CA ILE A 4 -13.68 -22.45 -17.24
C ILE A 4 -12.98 -21.20 -17.75
N ILE A 5 -13.72 -20.08 -17.77
CA ILE A 5 -13.17 -18.77 -18.13
C ILE A 5 -12.68 -18.12 -16.83
N LEU A 6 -11.42 -17.71 -16.80
CA LEU A 6 -10.83 -16.98 -15.69
C LEU A 6 -10.44 -15.57 -16.14
N PRO A 7 -10.53 -14.55 -15.26
CA PRO A 7 -10.04 -13.23 -15.57
C PRO A 7 -8.52 -13.28 -15.80
N GLN A 8 -8.04 -12.51 -16.77
CA GLN A 8 -6.64 -12.56 -17.18
C GLN A 8 -5.65 -12.21 -16.05
N LEU A 9 -6.01 -11.26 -15.18
CA LEU A 9 -5.17 -10.86 -14.05
C LEU A 9 -5.10 -11.93 -12.94
N GLY A 10 -5.96 -12.96 -12.98
CA GLY A 10 -5.89 -14.11 -12.08
C GLY A 10 -4.88 -15.18 -12.51
N ALA A 11 -4.26 -15.05 -13.70
CA ALA A 11 -3.34 -16.05 -14.24
C ALA A 11 -2.15 -16.40 -13.32
N PRO A 12 -1.51 -15.45 -12.60
CA PRO A 12 -0.43 -15.78 -11.67
C PRO A 12 -0.87 -16.68 -10.51
N GLY A 13 -2.14 -16.61 -10.10
CA GLY A 13 -2.70 -17.38 -8.99
C GLY A 13 -3.23 -18.77 -9.38
N VAL A 14 -3.36 -19.06 -10.68
CA VAL A 14 -4.00 -20.30 -11.15
C VAL A 14 -3.09 -21.09 -12.10
N SER A 15 -2.75 -22.31 -11.70
CA SER A 15 -2.02 -23.24 -12.56
C SER A 15 -2.98 -23.99 -13.49
N ALA A 16 -3.13 -23.50 -14.71
CA ALA A 16 -4.03 -24.08 -15.72
C ALA A 16 -3.78 -25.58 -15.97
N HIS A 17 -2.51 -26.01 -15.94
CA HIS A 17 -2.15 -27.43 -16.09
C HIS A 17 -2.68 -28.28 -14.92
N LYS A 18 -2.54 -27.79 -13.67
CA LYS A 18 -3.06 -28.48 -12.48
C LYS A 18 -4.59 -28.52 -12.45
N VAL A 19 -5.25 -27.46 -12.90
CA VAL A 19 -6.73 -27.45 -13.03
C VAL A 19 -7.16 -28.53 -14.01
N ARG A 20 -6.53 -28.61 -15.20
CA ARG A 20 -6.85 -29.62 -16.20
C ARG A 20 -6.61 -31.04 -15.68
N SER A 21 -5.48 -31.30 -15.02
CA SER A 21 -5.15 -32.65 -14.54
C SER A 21 -6.06 -33.13 -13.41
N ARG A 22 -6.50 -32.23 -12.52
CA ARG A 22 -7.31 -32.60 -11.35
C ARG A 22 -8.82 -32.57 -11.60
N SER A 23 -9.30 -31.72 -12.50
CA SER A 23 -10.74 -31.51 -12.72
C SER A 23 -11.23 -31.88 -14.12
N GLY A 24 -10.32 -32.07 -15.08
CA GLY A 24 -10.67 -32.26 -16.49
C GLY A 24 -11.17 -30.99 -17.20
N PHE A 25 -11.27 -29.85 -16.52
CA PHE A 25 -11.66 -28.58 -17.14
C PHE A 25 -10.48 -27.90 -17.83
N LYS A 26 -10.73 -27.38 -19.03
CA LYS A 26 -9.79 -26.51 -19.74
C LYS A 26 -9.96 -25.08 -19.25
N VAL A 27 -8.89 -24.49 -18.73
CA VAL A 27 -8.85 -23.07 -18.38
C VAL A 27 -8.68 -22.23 -19.65
N VAL A 28 -9.48 -21.18 -19.77
CA VAL A 28 -9.37 -20.14 -20.80
C VAL A 28 -9.25 -18.80 -20.07
N TYR A 29 -8.21 -18.03 -20.36
CA TYR A 29 -8.10 -16.68 -19.82
C TYR A 29 -8.90 -15.69 -20.66
N GLY A 30 -9.96 -15.16 -20.08
CA GLY A 30 -10.86 -14.20 -20.67
C GLY A 30 -10.39 -12.74 -20.47
N PRO A 31 -11.28 -11.76 -20.68
CA PRO A 31 -10.94 -10.35 -20.53
C PRO A 31 -10.62 -9.97 -19.08
N ILE A 32 -9.98 -8.81 -18.90
CA ILE A 32 -9.76 -8.22 -17.56
C ILE A 32 -11.09 -7.80 -16.92
N ARG A 33 -12.00 -7.19 -17.70
CA ARG A 33 -13.27 -6.68 -17.21
C ARG A 33 -14.40 -7.62 -17.57
N ALA A 34 -15.29 -7.88 -16.61
CA ALA A 34 -16.45 -8.74 -16.82
C ALA A 34 -17.39 -8.22 -17.92
N ILE A 35 -17.47 -6.88 -18.10
CA ILE A 35 -18.31 -6.26 -19.15
C ILE A 35 -17.88 -6.64 -20.57
N ASP A 36 -16.62 -7.02 -20.77
CA ASP A 36 -16.09 -7.42 -22.07
C ASP A 36 -16.36 -8.91 -22.37
N LEU A 37 -16.98 -9.66 -21.44
CA LEU A 37 -17.23 -11.10 -21.56
C LEU A 37 -18.16 -11.47 -22.73
N PRO A 38 -19.28 -10.78 -23.01
CA PRO A 38 -20.13 -11.12 -24.15
C PRO A 38 -19.37 -11.04 -25.48
N ALA A 39 -18.71 -9.90 -25.74
CA ALA A 39 -17.90 -9.72 -26.94
C ALA A 39 -16.74 -10.73 -27.06
N PHE A 40 -16.17 -11.18 -25.93
CA PHE A 40 -15.17 -12.24 -25.91
C PHE A 40 -15.74 -13.60 -26.32
N LEU A 41 -16.97 -13.92 -25.90
CA LEU A 41 -17.66 -15.15 -26.29
C LEU A 41 -18.04 -15.12 -27.77
N ASP A 42 -18.57 -14.00 -28.25
CA ASP A 42 -18.93 -13.80 -29.66
C ASP A 42 -17.70 -13.91 -30.58
N ALA A 43 -16.53 -13.47 -30.11
CA ALA A 43 -15.25 -13.62 -30.80
C ALA A 43 -14.66 -15.04 -30.73
N GLY A 44 -15.41 -16.03 -30.22
CA GLY A 44 -14.96 -17.41 -30.11
C GLY A 44 -13.82 -17.59 -29.11
N PHE A 45 -13.91 -16.94 -27.95
CA PHE A 45 -12.91 -16.97 -26.87
C PHE A 45 -11.55 -16.34 -27.25
N LYS A 46 -11.55 -15.36 -28.16
CA LYS A 46 -10.36 -14.61 -28.55
C LYS A 46 -10.40 -13.20 -27.97
N ALA A 47 -9.60 -12.98 -26.91
CA ALA A 47 -9.50 -11.67 -26.28
C ALA A 47 -8.73 -10.68 -27.19
N THR A 48 -9.37 -9.55 -27.49
CA THR A 48 -8.74 -8.44 -28.24
C THR A 48 -7.66 -7.75 -27.40
N PRO A 49 -6.70 -7.02 -27.99
CA PRO A 49 -5.68 -6.30 -27.23
C PRO A 49 -6.26 -5.35 -26.16
N LYS A 50 -7.38 -4.67 -26.46
CA LYS A 50 -8.07 -3.77 -25.51
C LYS A 50 -8.57 -4.50 -24.26
N MET A 51 -9.06 -5.73 -24.42
CA MET A 51 -9.55 -6.56 -23.30
C MET A 51 -8.43 -7.00 -22.33
N ARG A 52 -7.17 -6.90 -22.76
CA ARG A 52 -5.97 -7.30 -22.01
C ARG A 52 -5.26 -6.14 -21.31
N LEU A 53 -5.76 -4.92 -21.47
CA LEU A 53 -5.14 -3.71 -20.93
C LEU A 53 -5.99 -3.12 -19.79
N LYS A 54 -5.34 -2.80 -18.67
CA LYS A 54 -5.90 -2.01 -17.58
C LYS A 54 -5.32 -0.61 -17.67
N SER A 55 -6.17 0.42 -17.68
CA SER A 55 -5.74 1.82 -17.79
C SER A 55 -5.10 2.35 -16.50
N PHE A 56 -5.45 1.76 -15.35
CA PHE A 56 -4.94 2.09 -14.02
C PHE A 56 -4.97 3.59 -13.70
N THR A 57 -6.10 4.22 -14.06
CA THR A 57 -6.31 5.67 -13.87
C THR A 57 -6.31 6.05 -12.39
N THR A 58 -6.21 7.34 -12.08
CA THR A 58 -6.26 7.82 -10.68
C THR A 58 -7.55 7.37 -9.98
N TRP A 59 -8.68 7.34 -10.68
CA TRP A 59 -9.95 6.85 -10.13
C TRP A 59 -9.91 5.35 -9.84
N GLU A 60 -9.36 4.54 -10.76
CA GLU A 60 -9.23 3.10 -10.54
C GLU A 60 -8.30 2.77 -9.37
N ARG A 61 -7.27 3.60 -9.15
CA ARG A 61 -6.39 3.52 -7.97
C ARG A 61 -7.12 3.93 -6.69
N ALA A 62 -7.94 4.99 -6.74
CA ALA A 62 -8.69 5.47 -5.60
C ALA A 62 -9.69 4.44 -5.05
N VAL A 63 -10.31 3.63 -5.93
CA VAL A 63 -11.24 2.56 -5.53
C VAL A 63 -10.57 1.46 -4.69
N LEU A 64 -9.25 1.32 -4.77
CA LEU A 64 -8.49 0.32 -3.99
C LEU A 64 -8.15 0.81 -2.57
N ILE A 65 -8.10 2.13 -2.35
CA ILE A 65 -7.70 2.75 -1.09
C ILE A 65 -8.52 2.27 0.12
N PRO A 66 -9.85 2.10 0.06
CA PRO A 66 -10.61 1.63 1.20
C PRO A 66 -10.15 0.26 1.72
N GLY A 67 -9.78 -0.66 0.83
CA GLY A 67 -9.26 -1.97 1.22
C GLY A 67 -7.92 -1.86 1.93
N GLU A 68 -7.01 -1.05 1.39
CA GLU A 68 -5.69 -0.77 1.98
C GLU A 68 -5.83 -0.09 3.35
N LEU A 69 -6.78 0.82 3.52
CA LEU A 69 -7.04 1.49 4.80
C LEU A 69 -7.57 0.53 5.86
N VAL A 70 -8.50 -0.37 5.50
CA VAL A 70 -9.01 -1.38 6.43
C VAL A 70 -7.88 -2.29 6.90
N GLU A 71 -7.00 -2.72 6.00
CA GLU A 71 -5.85 -3.54 6.36
C GLU A 71 -4.83 -2.76 7.21
N ALA A 72 -4.52 -1.52 6.84
CA ALA A 72 -3.62 -0.65 7.59
C ALA A 72 -4.13 -0.37 9.01
N LEU A 73 -5.43 -0.09 9.18
CA LEU A 73 -6.04 0.16 10.48
C LEU A 73 -6.12 -1.13 11.33
N LYS A 74 -6.38 -2.28 10.71
CA LYS A 74 -6.41 -3.57 11.42
C LYS A 74 -5.09 -3.85 12.14
N TYR A 75 -3.96 -3.64 11.46
CA TYR A 75 -2.63 -3.84 12.07
C TYR A 75 -2.12 -2.60 12.82
N GLY A 76 -2.55 -1.40 12.41
CA GLY A 76 -2.16 -0.13 13.02
C GLY A 76 -2.89 0.20 14.32
N PHE A 77 -4.03 -0.44 14.61
CA PHE A 77 -4.82 -0.17 15.81
C PHE A 77 -4.02 -0.42 17.10
N LEU A 78 -3.27 -1.52 17.17
CA LEU A 78 -2.48 -1.83 18.37
C LEU A 78 -1.36 -0.80 18.60
N PRO A 79 -0.50 -0.46 17.62
CA PRO A 79 0.44 0.65 17.75
C PRO A 79 -0.23 1.98 18.13
N LEU A 80 -1.32 2.36 17.46
CA LEU A 80 -2.07 3.58 17.77
C LEU A 80 -2.47 3.64 19.24
N LEU A 81 -3.05 2.55 19.75
CA LEU A 81 -3.50 2.45 21.13
C LEU A 81 -2.32 2.48 22.11
N LEU A 82 -1.24 1.75 21.83
CA LEU A 82 -0.07 1.69 22.71
C LEU A 82 0.62 3.05 22.84
N PHE A 83 0.87 3.74 21.72
CA PHE A 83 1.47 5.07 21.74
C PHE A 83 0.55 6.08 22.46
N PHE A 84 -0.76 6.06 22.16
CA PHE A 84 -1.73 6.92 22.84
C PHE A 84 -1.72 6.73 24.36
N LEU A 85 -1.82 5.48 24.83
CA LEU A 85 -1.87 5.18 26.27
C LEU A 85 -0.55 5.50 26.98
N THR A 86 0.59 5.27 26.31
CA THR A 86 1.90 5.57 26.88
C THR A 86 2.07 7.08 27.08
N ASP A 87 1.75 7.89 26.08
CA ASP A 87 1.84 9.35 26.18
C ASP A 87 0.77 9.95 27.11
N LEU A 88 -0.43 9.36 27.15
CA LEU A 88 -1.46 9.75 28.10
C LEU A 88 -1.01 9.52 29.55
N ALA A 89 -0.38 8.37 29.83
CA ALA A 89 0.06 8.00 31.17
C ALA A 89 1.31 8.77 31.63
N THR A 90 2.22 9.10 30.72
CA THR A 90 3.51 9.72 31.06
C THR A 90 3.52 11.23 30.92
N ARG A 91 2.65 11.80 30.08
CA ARG A 91 2.71 13.22 29.70
C ARG A 91 1.35 13.88 29.77
N SER A 92 0.52 13.72 28.74
CA SER A 92 -0.79 14.39 28.64
C SER A 92 -1.63 13.79 27.52
N ILE A 93 -2.94 14.08 27.55
CA ILE A 93 -3.84 13.72 26.46
C ILE A 93 -3.43 14.37 25.13
N ALA A 94 -2.87 15.58 25.15
CA ALA A 94 -2.41 16.28 23.95
C ALA A 94 -1.20 15.58 23.31
N ALA A 95 -0.29 15.01 24.11
CA ALA A 95 0.80 14.18 23.63
C ALA A 95 0.29 12.88 23.02
N GLY A 96 -0.66 12.20 23.66
CA GLY A 96 -1.30 11.00 23.09
C GLY A 96 -1.97 11.29 21.74
N LEU A 97 -2.72 12.39 21.64
CA LEU A 97 -3.33 12.82 20.38
C LEU A 97 -2.30 13.15 19.30
N TYR A 98 -1.15 13.71 19.67
CA TYR A 98 -0.04 13.96 18.75
C TYR A 98 0.47 12.64 18.14
N SER A 99 0.75 11.64 18.99
CA SER A 99 1.24 10.33 18.54
C SER A 99 0.23 9.60 17.66
N VAL A 100 -1.07 9.69 17.98
CA VAL A 100 -2.15 9.20 17.11
C VAL A 100 -2.13 9.91 15.76
N SER A 101 -2.03 11.25 15.74
CA SER A 101 -2.01 12.02 14.50
C SER A 101 -0.78 11.70 13.64
N ALA A 102 0.38 11.44 14.26
CA ALA A 102 1.59 11.05 13.55
C ALA A 102 1.46 9.69 12.86
N ILE A 103 0.94 8.68 13.57
CA ILE A 103 0.71 7.35 12.99
C ILE A 103 -0.34 7.44 11.87
N LEU A 104 -1.44 8.16 12.08
CA LEU A 104 -2.45 8.38 11.05
C LEU A 104 -1.88 9.12 9.83
N ALA A 105 -0.98 10.09 10.02
CA ALA A 105 -0.30 10.77 8.92
C ALA A 105 0.55 9.80 8.10
N GLY A 106 1.25 8.86 8.75
CA GLY A 106 1.98 7.78 8.06
C GLY A 106 1.06 6.86 7.27
N ILE A 107 -0.09 6.48 7.85
CA ILE A 107 -1.11 5.66 7.18
C ILE A 107 -1.67 6.40 5.95
N ILE A 108 -2.05 7.66 6.10
CA ILE A 108 -2.58 8.48 4.99
C ILE A 108 -1.51 8.65 3.91
N ALA A 109 -0.26 8.93 4.28
CA ALA A 109 0.83 9.06 3.33
C ALA A 109 1.07 7.78 2.50
N GLY A 110 1.12 6.63 3.16
CA GLY A 110 1.39 5.35 2.52
C GLY A 110 0.20 4.76 1.76
N ALA A 111 -0.97 4.68 2.41
CA ALA A 111 -2.14 3.98 1.88
C ALA A 111 -3.05 4.87 1.01
N VAL A 112 -2.99 6.20 1.14
CA VAL A 112 -3.86 7.13 0.39
C VAL A 112 -3.06 7.97 -0.61
N LEU A 113 -2.10 8.77 -0.12
CA LEU A 113 -1.37 9.71 -0.97
C LEU A 113 -0.49 8.99 -1.98
N THR A 114 0.18 7.90 -1.59
CA THR A 114 1.08 7.18 -2.51
C THR A 114 0.34 6.59 -3.72
N PRO A 115 -0.78 5.86 -3.56
CA PRO A 115 -1.57 5.40 -4.71
C PRO A 115 -2.10 6.54 -5.60
N LEU A 116 -2.55 7.65 -5.02
CA LEU A 116 -3.06 8.79 -5.77
C LEU A 116 -1.96 9.46 -6.60
N LEU A 117 -0.78 9.65 -5.99
CA LEU A 117 0.36 10.34 -6.59
C LEU A 117 1.30 9.43 -7.39
N LEU A 118 0.99 8.14 -7.47
CA LEU A 118 1.89 7.09 -7.98
C LEU A 118 2.61 7.38 -9.32
N PRO A 119 1.98 8.00 -10.35
CA PRO A 119 2.62 8.30 -11.63
C PRO A 119 3.62 9.45 -11.53
N TRP A 120 3.43 10.36 -10.56
CA TRP A 120 4.25 11.56 -10.38
C TRP A 120 5.38 11.35 -9.38
N LEU A 121 5.28 10.33 -8.52
CA LEU A 121 6.31 10.01 -7.55
C LEU A 121 7.54 9.38 -8.25
N PRO A 122 8.75 9.94 -8.07
CA PRO A 122 9.96 9.42 -8.69
C PRO A 122 10.38 8.06 -8.11
N GLY A 123 11.26 7.38 -8.83
CA GLY A 123 11.76 6.06 -8.44
C GLY A 123 10.93 4.89 -8.98
N ARG A 124 11.58 3.71 -9.03
CA ARG A 124 10.96 2.45 -9.45
C ARG A 124 10.33 1.66 -8.28
N PRO A 125 11.01 1.49 -7.13
CA PRO A 125 10.47 0.78 -5.98
C PRO A 125 9.29 1.54 -5.35
N PHE A 126 8.31 0.80 -4.84
CA PHE A 126 7.19 1.39 -4.11
C PHE A 126 7.62 2.03 -2.79
N SER A 127 8.57 1.42 -2.10
CA SER A 127 9.20 1.96 -0.89
C SER A 127 9.77 3.35 -1.11
N LEU A 128 10.45 3.61 -2.23
CA LEU A 128 10.96 4.95 -2.55
C LEU A 128 9.83 5.94 -2.89
N LYS A 129 8.78 5.48 -3.58
CA LYS A 129 7.60 6.31 -3.84
C LYS A 129 6.90 6.71 -2.55
N GLY A 130 6.71 5.78 -1.61
CA GLY A 130 6.09 6.04 -0.30
C GLY A 130 6.93 6.89 0.63
N MET A 131 8.26 6.92 0.44
CA MET A 131 9.15 7.76 1.23
C MET A 131 8.82 9.24 1.10
N ILE A 132 8.49 9.71 -0.11
CA ILE A 132 8.28 11.14 -0.36
C ILE A 132 7.03 11.65 0.37
N PRO A 133 5.82 11.07 0.20
CA PRO A 133 4.66 11.45 1.01
C PRO A 133 4.89 11.27 2.50
N GLY A 134 5.65 10.23 2.92
CA GLY A 134 5.98 9.98 4.31
C GLY A 134 6.83 11.08 4.95
N VAL A 135 7.91 11.50 4.28
CA VAL A 135 8.78 12.60 4.75
C VAL A 135 8.03 13.92 4.75
N VAL A 136 7.21 14.17 3.72
CA VAL A 136 6.37 15.38 3.67
C VAL A 136 5.37 15.39 4.82
N ALA A 137 4.71 14.27 5.12
CA ALA A 137 3.80 14.15 6.26
C ALA A 137 4.53 14.34 7.59
N ALA A 138 5.70 13.73 7.77
CA ALA A 138 6.52 13.89 8.96
C ALA A 138 6.96 15.35 9.17
N ALA A 139 7.36 16.03 8.09
CA ALA A 139 7.74 17.44 8.13
C ALA A 139 6.55 18.37 8.39
N ALA A 140 5.34 17.98 8.01
CA ALA A 140 4.13 18.76 8.26
C ALA A 140 3.68 18.70 9.73
N LEU A 141 3.91 17.58 10.43
CA LEU A 141 3.40 17.35 11.80
C LEU A 141 3.76 18.45 12.82
N PRO A 142 5.01 18.93 12.92
CA PRO A 142 5.38 19.94 13.90
C PRO A 142 4.73 21.31 13.68
N PHE A 143 4.23 21.60 12.48
CA PHE A 143 3.52 22.87 12.21
C PHE A 143 2.13 22.90 12.84
N PHE A 144 1.54 21.74 13.09
CA PHE A 144 0.22 21.64 13.73
C PHE A 144 0.30 21.56 15.26
N HIS A 145 1.49 21.35 15.83
CA HIS A 145 1.72 21.31 17.26
C HIS A 145 2.68 22.41 17.71
N HIS A 146 2.12 23.43 18.37
CA HIS A 146 2.89 24.58 18.85
C HIS A 146 3.71 24.17 20.09
N GLY A 147 5.00 24.49 20.10
CA GLY A 147 5.88 24.31 21.27
C GLY A 147 6.86 23.13 21.20
N VAL A 148 6.77 22.27 20.18
CA VAL A 148 7.65 21.10 20.04
C VAL A 148 9.12 21.51 19.83
N TRP A 149 9.35 22.64 19.16
CA TRP A 149 10.69 23.19 18.90
C TRP A 149 11.34 23.90 20.10
N ASN A 150 10.56 24.22 21.13
CA ASN A 150 10.98 25.06 22.25
C ASN A 150 11.74 24.27 23.33
N SER A 151 11.71 22.95 23.30
CA SER A 151 12.36 22.10 24.30
C SER A 151 13.23 21.01 23.66
N TRP A 152 14.30 20.61 24.35
CA TRP A 152 15.16 19.52 23.89
C TRP A 152 14.42 18.17 23.75
N PRO A 153 13.56 17.77 24.71
CA PRO A 153 12.76 16.56 24.56
C PRO A 153 11.81 16.60 23.35
N GLY A 154 11.19 17.75 23.06
CA GLY A 154 10.31 17.90 21.90
C GLY A 154 11.04 17.76 20.56
N ARG A 155 12.29 18.22 20.48
CA ARG A 155 13.13 18.03 19.28
C ARG A 155 13.48 16.55 19.06
N LEU A 156 13.81 15.83 20.13
CA LEU A 156 14.07 14.38 20.06
C LEU A 156 12.82 13.60 19.66
N GLU A 157 11.66 13.93 20.24
CA GLU A 157 10.37 13.36 19.83
C GLU A 157 10.06 13.62 18.35
N THR A 158 10.28 14.85 17.88
CA THR A 158 10.12 15.18 16.46
C THR A 158 11.04 14.32 15.59
N ALA A 159 12.31 14.20 15.97
CA ALA A 159 13.26 13.36 15.25
C ALA A 159 12.82 11.88 15.20
N GLY A 160 12.24 11.36 16.30
CA GLY A 160 11.67 10.00 16.33
C GLY A 160 10.50 9.84 15.36
N TRP A 161 9.56 10.80 15.35
CA TRP A 161 8.45 10.79 14.37
C TRP A 161 8.92 10.95 12.92
N PHE A 162 10.03 11.65 12.68
CA PHE A 162 10.67 11.71 11.36
C PHE A 162 11.26 10.37 10.89
N LEU A 163 11.48 9.40 11.79
CA LEU A 163 11.85 8.04 11.43
C LEU A 163 10.62 7.13 11.30
N ILE A 164 9.70 7.19 12.26
CA ILE A 164 8.51 6.32 12.30
C ILE A 164 7.56 6.60 11.15
N VAL A 165 7.22 7.87 10.88
CA VAL A 165 6.19 8.23 9.89
C VAL A 165 6.56 7.81 8.47
N PRO A 166 7.79 8.08 7.98
CA PRO A 166 8.22 7.54 6.69
C PRO A 166 8.36 6.02 6.69
N ALA A 167 8.75 5.38 7.81
CA ALA A 167 8.79 3.92 7.89
C ALA A 167 7.40 3.31 7.67
N ILE A 168 6.36 3.84 8.33
CA ILE A 168 4.97 3.44 8.13
C ILE A 168 4.52 3.69 6.68
N ALA A 169 4.74 4.90 6.17
CA ALA A 169 4.30 5.28 4.82
C ALA A 169 4.94 4.41 3.73
N THR A 170 6.25 4.16 3.84
CA THR A 170 7.00 3.33 2.90
C THR A 170 6.56 1.87 2.97
N PHE A 171 6.33 1.32 4.18
CA PHE A 171 5.84 -0.04 4.34
C PHE A 171 4.44 -0.21 3.73
N LEU A 172 3.51 0.68 4.06
CA LEU A 172 2.14 0.61 3.53
C LEU A 172 2.07 0.83 2.02
N SER A 173 2.94 1.69 1.47
CA SER A 173 3.01 1.86 0.01
C SER A 173 3.37 0.58 -0.73
N MET A 174 4.13 -0.33 -0.10
CA MET A 174 4.52 -1.60 -0.70
C MET A 174 3.36 -2.60 -0.78
N ASN A 175 2.30 -2.44 0.01
CA ASN A 175 1.10 -3.29 -0.11
C ASN A 175 0.43 -3.08 -1.47
N PHE A 176 0.50 -1.86 -2.01
CA PHE A 176 -0.05 -1.52 -3.32
C PHE A 176 0.67 -2.21 -4.50
N THR A 177 1.81 -2.86 -4.27
CA THR A 177 2.51 -3.66 -5.29
C THR A 177 1.65 -4.81 -5.84
N GLY A 178 0.73 -5.35 -5.03
CA GLY A 178 -0.19 -6.41 -5.44
C GLY A 178 -1.34 -5.93 -6.34
N ALA A 179 -1.68 -4.65 -6.29
CA ALA A 179 -2.78 -4.07 -7.05
C ALA A 179 -2.32 -3.29 -8.29
N SER A 180 -1.02 -3.01 -8.40
CA SER A 180 -0.44 -2.24 -9.51
C SER A 180 0.03 -3.11 -10.67
N THR A 181 0.07 -2.51 -11.86
CA THR A 181 0.64 -3.13 -13.07
C THR A 181 2.14 -2.86 -13.24
N TYR A 182 2.81 -2.24 -12.25
CA TYR A 182 4.20 -1.78 -12.38
C TYR A 182 5.24 -2.81 -11.93
N THR A 183 4.83 -3.76 -11.10
CA THR A 183 5.75 -4.64 -10.37
C THR A 183 5.66 -6.10 -10.80
N SER A 184 6.78 -6.80 -10.65
CA SER A 184 6.87 -8.26 -10.79
C SER A 184 7.19 -8.88 -9.43
N LEU A 185 6.78 -10.14 -9.21
CA LEU A 185 6.99 -10.83 -7.94
C LEU A 185 8.48 -10.88 -7.54
N SER A 186 9.39 -11.11 -8.49
CA SER A 186 10.83 -11.13 -8.24
C SER A 186 11.38 -9.74 -7.88
N GLY A 187 10.84 -8.69 -8.53
CA GLY A 187 11.17 -7.29 -8.20
C GLY A 187 10.76 -6.92 -6.78
N VAL A 188 9.52 -7.25 -6.40
CA VAL A 188 8.99 -6.99 -5.04
C VAL A 188 9.80 -7.74 -3.99
N LYS A 189 10.14 -9.01 -4.21
CA LYS A 189 11.00 -9.77 -3.28
C LYS A 189 12.38 -9.12 -3.10
N LYS A 190 12.98 -8.61 -4.19
CA LYS A 190 14.26 -7.90 -4.12
C LYS A 190 14.12 -6.61 -3.32
N GLU A 191 13.04 -5.87 -3.52
CA GLU A 191 12.72 -4.65 -2.79
C GLU A 191 12.55 -4.89 -1.29
N MET A 192 11.72 -5.86 -0.91
CA MET A 192 11.46 -6.21 0.49
C MET A 192 12.73 -6.58 1.26
N ARG A 193 13.70 -7.25 0.61
CA ARG A 193 14.93 -7.71 1.26
C ARG A 193 15.78 -6.59 1.85
N TRP A 194 15.71 -5.37 1.30
CA TRP A 194 16.43 -4.22 1.82
C TRP A 194 15.49 -3.19 2.47
N ALA A 195 14.26 -3.01 1.97
CA ALA A 195 13.34 -2.01 2.49
C ALA A 195 12.81 -2.38 3.89
N VAL A 196 12.41 -3.64 4.11
CA VAL A 196 11.80 -4.07 5.37
C VAL A 196 12.75 -3.95 6.56
N PRO A 197 14.03 -4.39 6.48
CA PRO A 197 14.97 -4.19 7.59
C PRO A 197 15.21 -2.71 7.93
N LEU A 198 15.25 -1.83 6.92
CA LEU A 198 15.41 -0.38 7.15
C LEU A 198 14.17 0.23 7.80
N GLN A 199 12.97 -0.19 7.39
CA GLN A 199 11.71 0.25 7.97
C GLN A 199 11.59 -0.17 9.43
N ILE A 200 11.96 -1.42 9.75
CA ILE A 200 12.01 -1.91 11.12
C ILE A 200 13.02 -1.10 11.92
N GLY A 201 14.24 -0.92 11.40
CA GLY A 201 15.29 -0.13 12.07
C GLY A 201 14.84 1.29 12.38
N ALA A 202 14.24 1.98 11.40
CA ALA A 202 13.70 3.33 11.59
C ALA A 202 12.55 3.36 12.61
N GLY A 203 11.63 2.40 12.56
CA GLY A 203 10.52 2.30 13.50
C GLY A 203 10.94 1.92 14.93
N THR A 204 12.07 1.23 15.12
CA THR A 204 12.61 0.92 16.45
C THR A 204 13.51 2.01 17.02
N ALA A 205 14.14 2.81 16.15
CA ALA A 205 15.07 3.86 16.56
C ALA A 205 14.36 5.19 16.86
N GLY A 206 13.21 5.43 16.23
CA GLY A 206 12.32 6.54 16.57
C GLY A 206 11.43 6.20 17.74
#